data_AF-A0A963JMZ7-F1
#
_entry.id   AF-A0A963JMZ7-F1
#
_cell.length_a   1.000
_cell.length_b   1.000
_cell.length_c   1.000
_cell.angle_alpha   90.00
_cell.angle_beta   90.00
_cell.angle_gamma   90.00
#
_symmetry.space_group_name_H-M   'P 1'
#
loop_
_entity.id
_entity.type
_entity.pdbx_description
1 polymer ?
#
loop_
_entity_poly.entity_id
_entity_poly.type
_entity_poly.pdbx_seq_one_letter_code
_entity_poly.pdbx_strand_id
1 'polypeptide(L)'
;MNRADTIAAIATPPGRGSVGIVRISGKNLVSIAQVILGGLPEPRHAQLSRFLDAQGQIIDQGIALYFPAPNSYTGEDVLELQGHGGPAVMNLLLGQCLACGARMAQPGEFTLRAFLNQKLDLVQAESVADIIEASTSQAARCAVRSLQGNFSTTINALVQSLTTLRMFIEATLDFPEEEVDGLHGEEVKEKLGAVNAQLEQVLSSAHRGNLLQEGIKVVLVGEPNVGKSSLLNQLAEEDVAIVTEIPGTTRDSIQRTITISGIPVHIIDTAGLRETADIVEQKGIERTQAAVKGADILIRLIDSSHPLAVEDSDLLQSFSIDKPHITVFNKIDLIDQKPGTETKENTVEVYLSAKTGAGIELLREQILHAAGWHTGQGGEGLFMARQRHLEALEDANIHLKAAWEHGQDESEWVLLAEELRLAQDALASITGRFTADDLLGEIFSHFCIGK
;
A
#
# COMPACT_ATOMS: atom_id res chain seq x y z
N MET A 1 12.91 4.00 -22.86
CA MET A 1 12.43 5.40 -22.70
C MET A 1 13.58 6.36 -22.97
N ASN A 2 13.37 7.42 -23.75
CA ASN A 2 14.46 8.33 -24.14
C ASN A 2 14.67 9.39 -23.03
N ARG A 3 15.76 9.31 -22.26
CA ARG A 3 16.09 10.16 -21.08
C ARG A 3 16.25 11.68 -21.36
N ALA A 4 15.85 12.15 -22.53
CA ALA A 4 16.12 13.52 -23.00
C ALA A 4 14.87 14.31 -23.38
N ASP A 5 13.68 13.69 -23.35
CA ASP A 5 12.44 14.39 -23.68
C ASP A 5 11.92 15.20 -22.49
N THR A 6 11.25 16.31 -22.81
CA THR A 6 10.55 17.15 -21.82
C THR A 6 9.12 16.66 -21.72
N ILE A 7 8.64 16.42 -20.50
CA ILE A 7 7.27 15.94 -20.24
C ILE A 7 6.41 17.00 -19.60
N ALA A 8 5.11 16.98 -19.87
CA ALA A 8 4.12 17.84 -19.26
C ALA A 8 2.84 17.06 -18.90
N ALA A 9 2.19 17.46 -17.80
CA ALA A 9 0.87 16.95 -17.40
C ALA A 9 0.18 17.90 -16.41
N ILE A 10 -1.14 17.74 -16.25
CA ILE A 10 -1.89 18.38 -15.16
C ILE A 10 -1.61 17.59 -13.87
N ALA A 11 -1.08 18.26 -12.84
CA ALA A 11 -0.66 17.65 -11.58
C ALA A 11 -1.73 17.68 -10.48
N THR A 12 -2.83 18.43 -10.69
CA THR A 12 -3.98 18.51 -9.78
C THR A 12 -5.07 17.49 -10.15
N PRO A 13 -5.90 17.04 -9.19
CA PRO A 13 -7.01 16.14 -9.48
C PRO A 13 -7.95 16.68 -10.57
N PRO A 14 -8.56 15.81 -11.39
CA PRO A 14 -9.55 16.22 -12.37
C PRO A 14 -10.79 16.80 -11.66
N GLY A 15 -11.38 17.84 -12.24
CA GLY A 15 -12.57 18.47 -11.68
C GLY A 15 -12.52 19.99 -11.77
N ARG A 16 -13.29 20.65 -10.91
CA ARG A 16 -13.29 22.11 -10.78
C ARG A 16 -12.66 22.49 -9.46
N GLY A 17 -11.60 23.27 -9.52
CA GLY A 17 -10.92 23.85 -8.36
C GLY A 17 -10.65 25.33 -8.57
N SER A 18 -10.29 26.03 -7.49
CA SER A 18 -9.81 27.42 -7.58
C SER A 18 -8.47 27.49 -8.32
N VAL A 19 -7.59 26.52 -8.10
CA VAL A 19 -6.25 26.44 -8.71
C VAL A 19 -6.06 25.10 -9.39
N GLY A 20 -5.43 25.11 -10.56
CA GLY A 20 -4.95 23.94 -11.28
C GLY A 20 -3.47 24.12 -11.64
N ILE A 21 -2.71 23.02 -11.66
CA ILE A 21 -1.27 23.04 -11.90
C ILE A 21 -0.94 22.22 -13.14
N VAL A 22 -0.26 22.83 -14.11
CA VAL A 22 0.44 22.10 -15.19
C VAL A 22 1.92 22.05 -14.84
N ARG A 23 2.46 20.85 -14.71
CA ARG A 23 3.87 20.60 -14.37
C ARG A 23 4.62 20.14 -15.61
N ILE A 24 5.83 20.66 -15.80
CA ILE A 24 6.73 20.35 -16.92
C ILE A 24 8.10 19.96 -16.35
N SER A 25 8.74 18.89 -16.84
CA SER A 25 10.09 18.43 -16.41
C SER A 25 10.95 18.08 -17.62
N GLY A 26 12.20 18.55 -17.66
CA GLY A 26 13.17 18.19 -18.71
C GLY A 26 14.22 19.28 -18.98
N LYS A 27 15.21 19.01 -19.84
CA LYS A 27 16.43 19.84 -20.00
C LYS A 27 16.28 21.17 -20.75
N ASN A 28 15.13 21.47 -21.38
CA ASN A 28 14.97 22.67 -22.21
C ASN A 28 13.69 23.43 -21.89
N LEU A 29 13.54 23.84 -20.63
CA LEU A 29 12.38 24.63 -20.20
C LEU A 29 12.46 26.11 -20.62
N VAL A 30 13.64 26.61 -20.97
CA VAL A 30 13.83 28.01 -21.39
C VAL A 30 13.00 28.33 -22.63
N SER A 31 13.01 27.46 -23.64
CA SER A 31 12.25 27.68 -24.87
C SER A 31 10.74 27.69 -24.62
N ILE A 32 10.25 26.74 -23.81
CA ILE A 32 8.84 26.64 -23.42
C ILE A 32 8.42 27.88 -22.60
N ALA A 33 9.23 28.25 -21.60
CA ALA A 33 8.96 29.43 -20.77
C ALA A 33 8.99 30.72 -21.58
N GLN A 34 9.89 30.84 -22.56
CA GLN A 34 9.95 32.02 -23.43
C GLN A 34 8.66 32.21 -24.23
N VAL A 35 8.05 31.12 -24.72
CA VAL A 35 6.79 31.19 -25.48
C VAL A 35 5.60 31.45 -24.55
N ILE A 36 5.50 30.74 -23.42
CA ILE A 36 4.32 30.79 -22.55
C ILE A 36 4.33 32.01 -21.62
N LEU A 37 5.50 32.40 -21.12
CA LEU A 37 5.68 33.41 -20.06
C LEU A 37 6.44 34.66 -20.53
N GLY A 38 7.08 34.60 -21.70
CA GLY A 38 7.98 35.67 -22.18
C GLY A 38 9.38 35.62 -21.57
N GLY A 39 9.69 34.61 -20.74
CA GLY A 39 10.98 34.41 -20.10
C GLY A 39 10.92 33.35 -19.01
N LEU A 40 12.08 32.84 -18.60
CA LEU A 40 12.16 31.89 -17.50
C LEU A 40 12.04 32.64 -16.16
N PRO A 41 11.19 32.18 -15.22
CA PRO A 41 11.10 32.78 -13.89
C PRO A 41 12.39 32.65 -13.08
N GLU A 42 12.55 33.54 -12.10
CA GLU A 42 13.57 33.41 -11.06
C GLU A 42 13.43 32.06 -10.33
N PRO A 43 14.53 31.30 -10.13
CA PRO A 43 14.50 30.03 -9.42
C PRO A 43 13.82 30.13 -8.05
N ARG A 44 12.81 29.27 -7.82
CA ARG A 44 12.06 29.12 -6.56
C ARG A 44 11.34 30.39 -6.08
N HIS A 45 11.07 31.33 -6.98
CA HIS A 45 10.26 32.51 -6.69
C HIS A 45 8.91 32.44 -7.41
N ALA A 46 7.84 32.75 -6.69
CA ALA A 46 6.50 32.84 -7.24
C ALA A 46 6.40 34.10 -8.11
N GLN A 47 6.24 33.91 -9.42
CA GLN A 47 6.08 35.01 -10.36
C GLN A 47 4.65 35.05 -10.89
N LEU A 48 3.95 36.17 -10.67
CA LEU A 48 2.66 36.44 -11.32
C LEU A 48 2.89 36.68 -12.82
N SER A 49 2.28 35.84 -13.66
CA SER A 49 2.51 35.83 -15.09
C SER A 49 1.20 35.65 -15.86
N ARG A 50 1.17 36.18 -17.08
CA ARG A 50 0.13 35.85 -18.07
C ARG A 50 0.64 34.68 -18.88
N PHE A 51 -0.17 33.64 -19.02
CA PHE A 51 0.15 32.47 -19.82
C PHE A 51 -0.36 32.70 -21.25
N LEU A 52 0.54 32.61 -22.22
CA LEU A 52 0.27 32.96 -23.61
C LEU A 52 0.16 31.72 -24.50
N ASP A 53 -0.70 31.80 -25.52
CA ASP A 53 -0.75 30.84 -26.61
C ASP A 53 0.28 31.14 -27.71
N ALA A 54 0.32 30.32 -28.75
CA ALA A 54 1.24 30.48 -29.88
C ALA A 54 1.02 31.78 -30.69
N GLN A 55 -0.14 32.42 -30.56
CA GLN A 55 -0.48 33.69 -31.20
C GLN A 55 -0.25 34.89 -30.27
N GLY A 56 0.20 34.66 -29.03
CA GLY A 56 0.39 35.69 -28.01
C GLY A 56 -0.90 36.14 -27.33
N GLN A 57 -2.02 35.42 -27.51
CA GLN A 57 -3.24 35.67 -26.73
C GLN A 57 -3.12 35.06 -25.34
N ILE A 58 -3.84 35.63 -24.39
CA ILE A 58 -3.79 35.19 -23.00
C ILE A 58 -4.72 33.99 -22.84
N ILE A 59 -4.15 32.86 -22.44
CA ILE A 59 -4.89 31.68 -22.00
C ILE A 59 -5.43 31.92 -20.59
N ASP A 60 -4.57 32.36 -19.68
CA ASP A 60 -4.91 32.61 -18.28
C ASP A 60 -3.87 33.54 -17.61
N GLN A 61 -4.13 33.94 -16.37
CA GLN A 61 -3.19 34.65 -15.50
C GLN A 61 -3.04 33.88 -14.18
N GLY A 62 -1.79 33.59 -13.80
CA GLY A 62 -1.50 32.73 -12.67
C GLY A 62 -0.06 32.88 -12.15
N ILE A 63 0.38 31.92 -11.36
CA ILE A 63 1.73 31.89 -10.78
C ILE A 63 2.58 30.90 -11.56
N ALA A 64 3.77 31.32 -11.98
CA ALA A 64 4.81 30.44 -12.50
C ALA A 64 5.89 30.20 -11.44
N LEU A 65 6.35 28.95 -11.31
CA LEU A 65 7.46 28.54 -10.45
C LEU A 65 8.47 27.72 -11.23
N TYR A 66 9.75 28.10 -11.14
CA TYR A 66 10.85 27.36 -11.77
C TYR A 66 11.76 26.73 -10.71
N PHE A 67 12.07 25.44 -10.87
CA PHE A 67 12.98 24.68 -10.02
C PHE A 67 14.14 24.15 -10.86
N PRO A 68 15.35 24.70 -10.72
CA PRO A 68 16.50 24.25 -11.49
C PRO A 68 17.03 22.90 -11.00
N ALA A 69 17.54 22.08 -11.92
CA ALA A 69 18.29 20.86 -11.60
C ALA A 69 19.53 21.18 -10.73
N PRO A 70 19.97 20.27 -9.83
CA PRO A 70 19.37 18.98 -9.45
C PRO A 70 18.31 19.12 -8.33
N ASN A 71 17.89 20.36 -8.07
CA ASN A 71 17.22 20.79 -6.85
C ASN A 71 15.71 20.93 -7.05
N SER A 72 15.13 19.94 -7.72
CA SER A 72 13.71 19.80 -8.05
C SER A 72 13.18 18.41 -7.63
N TYR A 73 11.89 18.17 -7.86
CA TYR A 73 11.26 16.87 -7.59
C TYR A 73 11.87 15.73 -8.42
N THR A 74 11.97 15.92 -9.74
CA THR A 74 12.48 14.90 -10.67
C THR A 74 14.00 14.84 -10.70
N GLY A 75 14.71 15.82 -10.13
CA GLY A 75 16.15 16.01 -10.30
C GLY A 75 16.53 16.71 -11.62
N GLU A 76 15.56 16.99 -12.50
CA GLU A 76 15.74 17.78 -13.72
C GLU A 76 15.29 19.24 -13.51
N ASP A 77 15.35 20.07 -14.54
CA ASP A 77 14.64 21.36 -14.50
C ASP A 77 13.13 21.10 -14.48
N VAL A 78 12.39 21.81 -13.62
CA VAL A 78 10.92 21.72 -13.50
C VAL A 78 10.29 23.12 -13.55
N LEU A 79 9.22 23.27 -14.33
CA LEU A 79 8.38 24.47 -14.39
C LEU A 79 6.95 24.10 -14.01
N GLU A 80 6.37 24.82 -13.06
CA GLU A 80 4.96 24.69 -12.67
C GLU A 80 4.18 25.96 -13.05
N LEU A 81 3.07 25.76 -13.77
CA LEU A 81 2.13 26.80 -14.16
C LEU A 81 0.85 26.63 -13.34
N GLN A 82 0.63 27.52 -12.38
CA GLN A 82 -0.50 27.48 -11.46
C GLN A 82 -1.55 28.51 -11.91
N GLY A 83 -2.58 28.05 -12.61
CA GLY A 83 -3.68 28.87 -13.13
C GLY A 83 -5.01 28.54 -12.46
N HIS A 84 -6.10 29.05 -13.02
CA HIS A 84 -7.45 28.73 -12.57
C HIS A 84 -7.80 27.27 -12.88
N GLY A 85 -8.29 26.53 -11.88
CA GLY A 85 -8.54 25.08 -11.94
C GLY A 85 -9.76 24.65 -12.76
N GLY A 86 -10.07 25.36 -13.85
CA GLY A 86 -11.11 24.99 -14.81
C GLY A 86 -10.57 23.99 -15.85
N PRO A 87 -11.29 22.89 -16.15
CA PRO A 87 -10.83 21.88 -17.11
C PRO A 87 -10.46 22.42 -18.49
N ALA A 88 -11.22 23.40 -19.00
CA ALA A 88 -10.93 24.02 -20.30
C ALA A 88 -9.60 24.79 -20.29
N VAL A 89 -9.35 25.59 -19.25
CA VAL A 89 -8.12 26.39 -19.10
C VAL A 89 -6.90 25.48 -18.93
N MET A 90 -7.01 24.45 -18.10
CA MET A 90 -5.93 23.49 -17.89
C MET A 90 -5.58 22.71 -19.16
N ASN A 91 -6.58 22.31 -19.95
CA ASN A 91 -6.33 21.64 -21.23
C ASN A 91 -5.71 22.58 -22.28
N LEU A 92 -6.09 23.86 -22.29
CA LEU A 92 -5.44 24.85 -23.17
C LEU A 92 -3.97 25.06 -22.79
N LEU A 93 -3.67 25.23 -21.50
CA LEU A 93 -2.29 25.36 -21.02
C LEU A 93 -1.45 24.12 -21.30
N LEU A 94 -1.98 22.93 -21.00
CA LEU A 94 -1.30 21.68 -21.31
C LEU A 94 -1.08 21.52 -22.82
N GLY A 95 -2.09 21.78 -23.64
CA GLY A 95 -1.99 21.75 -25.10
C GLY A 95 -0.91 22.70 -25.63
N GLN A 96 -0.79 23.89 -25.03
CA GLN A 96 0.27 24.84 -25.36
C GLN A 96 1.66 24.30 -24.99
N CYS A 97 1.84 23.70 -23.81
CA CYS A 97 3.09 23.04 -23.42
C CYS A 97 3.49 21.95 -24.43
N LEU A 98 2.53 21.15 -24.88
CA LEU A 98 2.76 20.10 -25.88
C LEU A 98 3.16 20.69 -27.24
N ALA A 99 2.49 21.76 -27.68
CA ALA A 99 2.83 22.47 -28.90
C ALA A 99 4.24 23.10 -28.86
N CYS A 100 4.73 23.46 -27.66
CA CYS A 100 6.10 23.94 -27.45
C CYS A 100 7.17 22.82 -27.38
N GLY A 101 6.79 21.55 -27.63
CA GLY A 101 7.72 20.43 -27.72
C GLY A 101 7.78 19.52 -26.49
N ALA A 102 6.91 19.74 -25.50
CA ALA A 102 6.73 18.74 -24.44
C ALA A 102 5.93 17.53 -24.97
N ARG A 103 6.19 16.35 -24.41
CA ARG A 103 5.35 15.16 -24.57
C ARG A 103 4.41 15.04 -23.37
N MET A 104 3.23 14.45 -23.56
CA MET A 104 2.38 14.08 -22.44
C MET A 104 3.11 13.07 -21.53
N ALA A 105 3.19 13.36 -20.23
CA ALA A 105 3.78 12.42 -19.27
C ALA A 105 2.96 11.12 -19.19
N GLN A 106 3.64 9.99 -19.01
CA GLN A 106 3.00 8.73 -18.66
C GLN A 106 2.60 8.70 -17.17
N PRO A 107 1.70 7.78 -16.77
CA PRO A 107 1.44 7.49 -15.36
C PRO A 107 2.73 7.31 -14.56
N GLY A 108 2.88 8.02 -13.44
CA GLY A 108 4.05 7.91 -12.55
C GLY A 108 5.39 8.41 -13.11
N GLU A 109 5.43 8.99 -14.31
CA GLU A 109 6.69 9.30 -14.99
C GLU A 109 7.53 10.35 -14.24
N PHE A 110 6.95 11.31 -13.51
CA PHE A 110 7.76 12.28 -12.76
C PHE A 110 8.46 11.62 -11.56
N THR A 111 7.76 10.74 -10.83
CA THR A 111 8.31 9.98 -9.70
C THR A 111 9.33 8.95 -10.20
N LEU A 112 9.07 8.29 -11.33
CA LEU A 112 10.03 7.43 -12.00
C LEU A 112 11.33 8.18 -12.32
N ARG A 113 11.24 9.41 -12.86
CA ARG A 113 12.43 10.24 -13.11
C ARG A 113 13.15 10.63 -11.83
N ALA A 114 12.42 10.94 -10.75
CA ALA A 114 13.01 11.20 -9.44
C ALA A 114 13.82 9.99 -8.94
N PHE A 115 13.28 8.78 -9.08
CA PHE A 115 13.98 7.53 -8.76
C PHE A 115 15.24 7.33 -9.63
N LEU A 116 15.11 7.45 -10.96
CA LEU A 116 16.23 7.28 -11.90
C LEU A 116 17.35 8.31 -11.68
N ASN A 117 17.00 9.50 -11.19
CA ASN A 117 17.96 10.56 -10.82
C ASN A 117 18.40 10.49 -9.36
N GLN A 118 18.15 9.37 -8.67
CA GLN A 118 18.58 9.09 -7.29
C GLN A 118 18.09 10.14 -6.27
N LYS A 119 16.94 10.80 -6.55
CA LYS A 119 16.28 11.70 -5.61
C LYS A 119 15.49 10.92 -4.55
N LEU A 120 15.01 9.75 -4.93
CA LEU A 120 14.22 8.82 -4.12
C LEU A 120 14.75 7.41 -4.40
N ASP A 121 14.71 6.52 -3.41
CA ASP A 121 14.78 5.08 -3.66
C ASP A 121 13.40 4.51 -4.06
N LEU A 122 13.33 3.21 -4.35
CA LEU A 122 12.10 2.57 -4.84
C LEU A 122 10.98 2.60 -3.79
N VAL A 123 11.32 2.38 -2.52
CA VAL A 123 10.36 2.41 -1.39
C VAL A 123 9.78 3.81 -1.22
N GLN A 124 10.63 4.83 -1.30
CA GLN A 124 10.20 6.22 -1.21
C GLN A 124 9.31 6.61 -2.39
N ALA A 125 9.63 6.15 -3.60
CA ALA A 125 8.77 6.35 -4.77
C ALA A 125 7.39 5.71 -4.58
N GLU A 126 7.33 4.47 -4.11
CA GLU A 126 6.07 3.78 -3.75
C GLU A 126 5.28 4.54 -2.68
N SER A 127 5.97 5.06 -1.67
CA SER A 127 5.36 5.83 -0.57
C SER A 127 4.68 7.11 -1.04
N VAL A 128 5.05 7.67 -2.20
CA VAL A 128 4.35 8.83 -2.78
C VAL A 128 2.90 8.45 -3.07
N ALA A 129 2.65 7.32 -3.75
CA ALA A 129 1.30 6.83 -4.02
C ALA A 129 0.54 6.56 -2.72
N ASP A 130 1.20 5.93 -1.74
CA ASP A 130 0.59 5.55 -0.46
C ASP A 130 0.08 6.78 0.31
N ILE A 131 0.79 7.91 0.29
CA ILE A 131 0.33 9.16 0.95
C ILE A 131 -0.95 9.68 0.29
N ILE A 132 -1.05 9.57 -1.03
CA ILE A 132 -2.17 10.10 -1.81
C ILE A 132 -3.42 9.25 -1.61
N GLU A 133 -3.25 7.93 -1.52
CA GLU A 133 -4.33 6.95 -1.40
C GLU A 133 -4.78 6.73 0.05
N ALA A 134 -3.96 7.13 1.03
CA ALA A 134 -4.24 6.95 2.45
C ALA A 134 -5.63 7.48 2.84
N SER A 135 -6.50 6.56 3.27
CA SER A 135 -7.87 6.83 3.71
C SER A 135 -7.96 7.16 5.21
N THR A 136 -6.92 6.87 5.98
CA THR A 136 -6.86 7.13 7.43
C THR A 136 -5.65 8.01 7.78
N SER A 137 -5.77 8.79 8.86
CA SER A 137 -4.66 9.63 9.34
C SER A 137 -3.44 8.81 9.76
N GLN A 138 -3.65 7.56 10.19
CA GLN A 138 -2.57 6.66 10.58
C GLN A 138 -1.81 6.16 9.35
N ALA A 139 -2.52 5.70 8.32
CA ALA A 139 -1.92 5.31 7.04
C ALA A 139 -1.11 6.47 6.44
N ALA A 140 -1.67 7.69 6.43
CA ALA A 140 -0.98 8.87 5.91
C ALA A 140 0.32 9.18 6.69
N ARG A 141 0.30 9.09 8.02
CA ARG A 141 1.52 9.29 8.85
C ARG A 141 2.56 8.21 8.61
N CYS A 142 2.16 6.96 8.46
CA CYS A 142 3.06 5.86 8.12
C CYS A 142 3.70 6.06 6.73
N ALA A 143 2.90 6.44 5.73
CA ALA A 143 3.38 6.70 4.38
C ALA A 143 4.38 7.88 4.34
N VAL A 144 4.13 8.94 5.12
CA VAL A 144 5.10 10.04 5.29
C VAL A 144 6.43 9.57 5.88
N ARG A 145 6.42 8.67 6.87
CA ARG A 145 7.66 8.12 7.46
C ARG A 145 8.42 7.23 6.48
N SER A 146 7.72 6.42 5.69
CA SER A 146 8.36 5.64 4.61
C SER A 146 8.96 6.56 3.54
N LEU A 147 8.25 7.63 3.15
CA LEU A 147 8.78 8.65 2.22
C LEU A 147 10.02 9.37 2.79
N GLN A 148 10.08 9.62 4.10
CA GLN A 148 11.27 10.15 4.78
C GLN A 148 12.46 9.19 4.77
N GLY A 149 12.28 7.95 4.31
CA GLY A 149 13.34 6.95 4.17
C GLY A 149 13.53 6.08 5.41
N ASN A 150 12.61 6.10 6.39
CA ASN A 150 12.77 5.31 7.61
C ASN A 150 12.80 3.81 7.31
N PHE A 151 11.89 3.31 6.46
CA PHE A 151 11.86 1.90 6.08
C PHE A 151 13.14 1.50 5.34
N SER A 152 13.56 2.30 4.35
CA SER A 152 14.80 2.09 3.63
C SER A 152 16.03 2.08 4.54
N THR A 153 16.07 2.94 5.56
CA THR A 153 17.15 2.98 6.55
C THR A 153 17.22 1.69 7.36
N THR A 154 16.07 1.18 7.80
CA THR A 154 15.97 -0.08 8.52
C THR A 154 16.40 -1.27 7.66
N ILE A 155 15.95 -1.36 6.40
CA ILE A 155 16.37 -2.43 5.48
C ILE A 155 17.86 -2.34 5.17
N ASN A 156 18.39 -1.14 4.90
CA ASN A 156 19.81 -0.95 4.63
C ASN A 156 20.68 -1.30 5.84
N ALA A 157 20.20 -1.09 7.07
CA ALA A 157 20.88 -1.52 8.28
C ALA A 157 20.96 -3.06 8.37
N LEU A 158 19.88 -3.78 8.05
CA LEU A 158 19.89 -5.24 7.95
C LEU A 158 20.87 -5.74 6.87
N VAL A 159 20.81 -5.15 5.66
CA VAL A 159 21.73 -5.48 4.56
C VAL A 159 23.18 -5.22 4.95
N GLN A 160 23.46 -4.15 5.70
CA GLN A 160 24.81 -3.85 6.18
C GLN A 160 25.28 -4.87 7.24
N SER A 161 24.40 -5.29 8.14
CA SER A 161 24.68 -6.34 9.13
C SER A 161 25.00 -7.67 8.44
N LEU A 162 24.21 -8.06 7.43
CA LEU A 162 24.48 -9.24 6.59
C LEU A 162 25.80 -9.13 5.84
N THR A 163 26.07 -7.98 5.22
CA THR A 163 27.34 -7.74 4.50
C THR A 163 28.52 -7.93 5.45
N THR A 164 28.41 -7.40 6.67
CA THR A 164 29.45 -7.51 7.69
C THR A 164 29.65 -8.97 8.11
N LEU A 165 28.57 -9.71 8.37
CA LEU A 165 28.64 -11.13 8.71
C LEU A 165 29.25 -11.98 7.58
N ARG A 166 28.84 -11.72 6.33
CA ARG A 166 29.38 -12.39 5.14
C ARG A 166 30.86 -12.13 4.96
N MET A 167 31.32 -10.88 5.08
CA MET A 167 32.74 -10.55 4.98
C MET A 167 33.59 -11.38 5.95
N PHE A 168 33.09 -11.65 7.15
CA PHE A 168 33.80 -12.47 8.13
C PHE A 168 33.84 -13.95 7.76
N ILE A 169 32.70 -14.52 7.34
CA ILE A 169 32.62 -15.93 6.94
C ILE A 169 33.49 -16.19 5.71
N GLU A 170 33.44 -15.31 4.71
CA GLU A 170 34.27 -15.39 3.50
C GLU A 170 35.77 -15.32 3.84
N ALA A 171 36.17 -14.43 4.76
CA ALA A 171 37.55 -14.36 5.22
C ALA A 171 38.02 -15.66 5.90
N THR A 172 37.17 -16.30 6.71
CA THR A 172 37.50 -17.59 7.35
C THR A 172 37.55 -18.74 6.33
N LEU A 173 36.70 -18.72 5.30
CA LEU A 173 36.69 -19.73 4.24
C LEU A 173 37.90 -19.61 3.31
N ASP A 174 38.29 -18.39 2.94
CA ASP A 174 39.38 -18.13 1.99
C ASP A 174 40.78 -18.28 2.63
N PHE A 175 40.92 -18.03 3.94
CA PHE A 175 42.20 -18.00 4.65
C PHE A 175 42.20 -18.83 5.94
N PRO A 176 41.97 -20.16 5.89
CA PRO A 176 41.85 -21.00 7.08
C PRO A 176 43.16 -21.18 7.88
N GLU A 177 44.33 -20.90 7.27
CA GLU A 177 45.66 -21.08 7.89
C GLU A 177 46.26 -19.77 8.44
N GLU A 178 45.65 -18.61 8.18
CA GLU A 178 46.12 -17.34 8.72
C GLU A 178 45.55 -17.12 10.13
N GLU A 179 46.41 -16.86 11.12
CA GLU A 179 46.04 -16.33 12.44
C GLU A 179 45.53 -14.88 12.32
N VAL A 180 44.54 -14.64 11.46
CA VAL A 180 43.67 -13.48 11.60
C VAL A 180 42.87 -13.73 12.87
N ASP A 181 42.61 -12.70 13.68
CA ASP A 181 41.62 -12.74 14.78
C ASP A 181 40.22 -13.03 14.19
N GLY A 182 40.04 -14.24 13.67
CA GLY A 182 38.85 -14.71 12.99
C GLY A 182 37.76 -14.94 14.02
N LEU A 183 36.52 -14.59 13.66
CA LEU A 183 35.41 -14.81 14.58
C LEU A 183 35.28 -16.29 14.86
N HIS A 184 35.24 -16.64 16.15
CA HIS A 184 34.93 -18.00 16.57
C HIS A 184 33.47 -18.32 16.22
N GLY A 185 33.13 -19.60 16.03
CA GLY A 185 31.76 -20.01 15.70
C GLY A 185 30.67 -19.48 16.65
N GLU A 186 31.02 -19.16 17.91
CA GLU A 186 30.11 -18.47 18.84
C GLU A 186 29.75 -17.04 18.42
N GLU A 187 30.71 -16.25 17.91
CA GLU A 187 30.46 -14.87 17.50
C GLU A 187 29.66 -14.82 16.18
N VAL A 188 29.83 -15.80 15.29
CA VAL A 188 28.97 -15.98 14.11
C VAL A 188 27.53 -16.23 14.53
N LYS A 189 27.30 -17.14 15.50
CA LYS A 189 25.96 -17.43 16.04
C LYS A 189 25.34 -16.20 16.71
N GLU A 190 26.10 -15.43 17.48
CA GLU A 190 25.61 -14.20 18.10
C GLU A 190 25.17 -13.17 17.05
N LYS A 191 26.02 -12.91 16.04
CA LYS A 191 25.70 -11.97 14.96
C LYS A 191 24.51 -12.43 14.13
N LEU A 192 24.43 -13.71 13.80
CA LEU A 192 23.31 -14.28 13.06
C LEU A 192 22.01 -14.18 13.87
N GLY A 193 22.07 -14.46 15.17
CA GLY A 193 20.92 -14.31 16.07
C GLY A 193 20.43 -12.86 16.16
N ALA A 194 21.36 -11.90 16.19
CA ALA A 194 21.03 -10.48 16.16
C ALA A 194 20.34 -10.06 14.84
N VAL A 195 20.81 -10.57 13.69
CA VAL A 195 20.19 -10.33 12.39
C VAL A 195 18.78 -10.93 12.32
N ASN A 196 18.60 -12.18 12.80
CA ASN A 196 17.29 -12.83 12.85
C ASN A 196 16.30 -12.04 13.71
N ALA A 197 16.70 -11.61 14.90
CA ALA A 197 15.86 -10.80 15.77
C ALA A 197 15.48 -9.45 15.14
N GLN A 198 16.41 -8.81 14.43
CA GLN A 198 16.12 -7.58 13.70
C GLN A 198 15.14 -7.83 12.55
N LEU A 199 15.32 -8.91 11.77
CA LEU A 199 14.41 -9.24 10.67
C LEU A 199 13.00 -9.53 11.19
N GLU A 200 12.85 -10.30 12.27
CA GLU A 200 11.55 -10.59 12.88
C GLU A 200 10.82 -9.32 13.33
N GLN A 201 11.54 -8.36 13.90
CA GLN A 201 10.97 -7.06 14.26
C GLN A 201 10.49 -6.28 13.03
N VAL A 202 11.28 -6.29 11.95
CA VAL A 202 10.93 -5.62 10.68
C VAL A 202 9.74 -6.28 10.02
N LEU A 203 9.71 -7.61 9.96
CA LEU A 203 8.61 -8.40 9.38
C LEU A 203 7.31 -8.18 10.17
N SER A 204 7.35 -8.19 11.49
CA SER A 204 6.20 -7.85 12.35
C SER A 204 5.71 -6.41 12.14
N SER A 205 6.62 -5.44 11.95
CA SER A 205 6.24 -4.06 11.63
C SER A 205 5.65 -3.95 10.22
N ALA A 206 6.21 -4.67 9.25
CA ALA A 206 5.79 -4.67 7.86
C ALA A 206 4.37 -5.25 7.70
N HIS A 207 4.03 -6.36 8.35
CA HIS A 207 2.66 -6.89 8.31
C HIS A 207 1.64 -5.89 8.85
N ARG A 208 1.96 -5.22 9.96
CA ARG A 208 1.11 -4.15 10.51
C ARG A 208 1.00 -2.95 9.57
N GLY A 209 2.10 -2.58 8.92
CA GLY A 209 2.13 -1.56 7.88
C GLY A 209 1.24 -1.89 6.69
N ASN A 210 1.28 -3.15 6.24
CA ASN A 210 0.48 -3.66 5.14
C ASN A 210 -1.02 -3.63 5.46
N LEU A 211 -1.42 -4.00 6.68
CA LEU A 211 -2.82 -3.88 7.13
C LEU A 211 -3.34 -2.44 7.10
N LEU A 212 -2.51 -1.45 7.40
CA LEU A 212 -2.90 -0.03 7.29
C LEU A 212 -3.03 0.43 5.84
N GLN A 213 -2.32 -0.22 4.91
CA GLN A 213 -2.30 0.11 3.49
C GLN A 213 -3.46 -0.53 2.73
N GLU A 214 -3.49 -1.87 2.74
CA GLU A 214 -4.44 -2.68 1.98
C GLU A 214 -5.78 -2.83 2.71
N GLY A 215 -5.79 -2.56 4.02
CA GLY A 215 -6.94 -2.83 4.87
C GLY A 215 -7.18 -4.32 5.08
N ILE A 216 -8.34 -4.63 5.67
CA ILE A 216 -8.80 -5.99 5.92
C ILE A 216 -9.99 -6.27 5.01
N LYS A 217 -9.92 -7.31 4.18
CA LYS A 217 -11.02 -7.75 3.31
C LYS A 217 -11.92 -8.70 4.09
N VAL A 218 -13.15 -8.26 4.34
CA VAL A 218 -14.15 -9.00 5.10
C VAL A 218 -15.29 -9.39 4.18
N VAL A 219 -15.62 -10.68 4.12
CA VAL A 219 -16.82 -11.14 3.42
C VAL A 219 -17.92 -11.43 4.42
N LEU A 220 -19.09 -10.82 4.21
CA LEU A 220 -20.27 -11.03 5.04
C LEU A 220 -21.23 -12.01 4.35
N VAL A 221 -21.50 -13.13 5.03
CA VAL A 221 -22.39 -14.21 4.56
C VAL A 221 -23.54 -14.38 5.55
N GLY A 222 -24.73 -14.67 5.05
CA GLY A 222 -25.89 -15.01 5.87
C GLY A 222 -27.16 -15.06 5.02
N GLU A 223 -28.23 -15.60 5.57
CA GLU A 223 -29.53 -15.67 4.88
C GLU A 223 -30.11 -14.26 4.61
N PRO A 224 -31.11 -14.13 3.73
CA PRO A 224 -31.92 -12.90 3.64
C PRO A 224 -32.49 -12.53 5.02
N ASN A 225 -32.60 -11.23 5.32
CA ASN A 225 -33.22 -10.70 6.55
C ASN A 225 -32.54 -11.03 7.91
N VAL A 226 -31.38 -11.68 7.93
CA VAL A 226 -30.59 -11.88 9.16
C VAL A 226 -29.98 -10.58 9.73
N GLY A 227 -30.10 -9.47 9.00
CA GLY A 227 -29.68 -8.14 9.47
C GLY A 227 -28.32 -7.67 8.95
N LYS A 228 -27.84 -8.19 7.80
CA LYS A 228 -26.56 -7.79 7.17
C LYS A 228 -26.46 -6.29 6.92
N SER A 229 -27.45 -5.69 6.27
CA SER A 229 -27.46 -4.25 5.98
C SER A 229 -27.52 -3.40 7.25
N SER A 230 -28.24 -3.85 8.28
CA SER A 230 -28.26 -3.19 9.59
C SER A 230 -26.89 -3.23 10.25
N LEU A 231 -26.19 -4.37 10.22
CA LEU A 231 -24.85 -4.51 10.76
C LEU A 231 -23.85 -3.59 10.03
N LEU A 232 -23.92 -3.55 8.70
CA LEU A 232 -23.06 -2.67 7.89
C LEU A 232 -23.26 -1.20 8.23
N ASN A 233 -24.50 -0.76 8.40
CA ASN A 233 -24.79 0.62 8.77
C ASN A 233 -24.27 0.93 10.18
N GLN A 234 -24.53 0.04 11.13
CA GLN A 234 -24.06 0.20 12.51
C GLN A 234 -22.53 0.26 12.61
N LEU A 235 -21.81 -0.55 11.81
CA LEU A 235 -20.36 -0.50 11.73
C LEU A 235 -19.85 0.78 11.07
N ALA A 236 -20.59 1.34 10.11
CA ALA A 236 -20.23 2.57 9.40
C ALA A 236 -20.56 3.86 10.17
N GLU A 237 -21.52 3.83 11.09
CA GLU A 237 -22.03 5.02 11.78
C GLU A 237 -21.05 5.62 12.81
N GLU A 238 -20.06 4.88 13.30
CA GLU A 238 -19.18 5.35 14.39
C GLU A 238 -17.76 5.79 13.96
N ASP A 239 -17.30 5.47 12.75
CA ASP A 239 -15.97 5.86 12.25
C ASP A 239 -15.97 6.13 10.73
N VAL A 240 -16.64 7.20 10.31
CA VAL A 240 -16.66 7.63 8.90
C VAL A 240 -15.29 8.19 8.52
N ALA A 241 -14.41 7.34 7.98
CA ALA A 241 -13.45 7.79 6.99
C ALA A 241 -14.24 8.14 5.73
N ILE A 242 -13.98 9.32 5.18
CA ILE A 242 -14.64 9.91 4.01
C ILE A 242 -14.96 8.85 2.96
N VAL A 243 -16.26 8.62 2.71
CA VAL A 243 -16.73 7.81 1.59
C VAL A 243 -16.28 8.51 0.31
N THR A 244 -15.22 8.02 -0.32
CA THR A 244 -14.88 8.41 -1.68
C THR A 244 -15.70 7.54 -2.62
N GLU A 245 -16.70 8.13 -3.25
CA GLU A 245 -17.20 7.60 -4.52
C GLU A 245 -16.04 7.71 -5.52
N ILE A 246 -15.35 6.61 -5.80
CA ILE A 246 -14.40 6.56 -6.91
C ILE A 246 -15.23 6.63 -8.20
N PRO A 247 -15.20 7.73 -8.97
CA PRO A 247 -15.98 7.82 -10.19
C PRO A 247 -15.32 6.92 -11.24
N GLY A 248 -15.92 5.76 -11.51
CA GLY A 248 -15.42 4.84 -12.54
C GLY A 248 -15.70 3.35 -12.31
N THR A 249 -16.09 2.91 -11.12
CA THR A 249 -16.34 1.50 -10.80
C THR A 249 -17.83 1.17 -10.65
N THR A 250 -18.69 1.77 -11.48
CA THR A 250 -20.14 1.48 -11.49
C THR A 250 -20.46 0.17 -12.22
N ARG A 251 -19.92 -0.96 -11.75
CA ARG A 251 -20.33 -2.31 -12.17
C ARG A 251 -19.88 -3.48 -11.29
N ASP A 252 -19.12 -3.21 -10.23
CA ASP A 252 -18.57 -4.23 -9.35
C ASP A 252 -19.21 -4.15 -7.95
N SER A 253 -19.24 -5.30 -7.27
CA SER A 253 -19.87 -5.55 -5.97
C SER A 253 -19.93 -4.35 -5.02
N ILE A 254 -21.04 -4.16 -4.30
CA ILE A 254 -21.21 -3.14 -3.26
C ILE A 254 -20.17 -3.40 -2.14
N GLN A 255 -18.95 -2.93 -2.34
CA GLN A 255 -17.86 -2.94 -1.38
C GLN A 255 -17.98 -1.66 -0.56
N ARG A 256 -18.14 -1.80 0.75
CA ARG A 256 -18.14 -0.67 1.68
C ARG A 256 -16.83 -0.68 2.44
N THR A 257 -16.14 0.44 2.45
CA THR A 257 -14.95 0.64 3.27
C THR A 257 -15.37 1.37 4.55
N ILE A 258 -15.11 0.76 5.70
CA ILE A 258 -15.22 1.41 7.02
C ILE A 258 -13.82 1.53 7.64
N THR A 259 -13.69 2.26 8.74
CA THR A 259 -12.46 2.27 9.52
C THR A 259 -12.72 1.65 10.89
N ILE A 260 -11.81 0.79 11.35
CA ILE A 260 -11.81 0.24 12.70
C ILE A 260 -10.45 0.53 13.33
N SER A 261 -10.41 1.35 14.39
CA SER A 261 -9.14 1.75 15.05
C SER A 261 -8.06 2.29 14.09
N GLY A 262 -8.46 3.01 13.04
CA GLY A 262 -7.55 3.57 12.04
C GLY A 262 -7.13 2.61 10.91
N ILE A 263 -7.62 1.37 10.91
CA ILE A 263 -7.40 0.38 9.83
C ILE A 263 -8.60 0.38 8.87
N PRO A 264 -8.38 0.47 7.54
CA PRO A 264 -9.43 0.29 6.57
C PRO A 264 -9.99 -1.15 6.61
N VAL A 265 -11.30 -1.30 6.61
CA VAL A 265 -11.96 -2.61 6.51
C VAL A 265 -12.92 -2.60 5.33
N HIS A 266 -12.62 -3.44 4.34
CA HIS A 266 -13.36 -3.57 3.10
C HIS A 266 -14.39 -4.69 3.23
N ILE A 267 -15.65 -4.33 3.45
CA ILE A 267 -16.73 -5.30 3.63
C ILE A 267 -17.44 -5.56 2.30
N ILE A 268 -17.51 -6.83 1.91
CA ILE A 268 -18.17 -7.34 0.71
C ILE A 268 -19.46 -8.05 1.14
N ASP A 269 -20.62 -7.53 0.73
CA ASP A 269 -21.92 -8.15 1.01
C ASP A 269 -22.29 -9.18 -0.05
N THR A 270 -22.40 -10.45 0.34
CA THR A 270 -22.74 -11.55 -0.56
C THR A 270 -24.24 -11.64 -0.90
N ALA A 271 -25.14 -11.00 -0.16
CA ALA A 271 -26.55 -10.96 -0.57
C ALA A 271 -26.75 -10.12 -1.84
N GLY A 272 -25.99 -9.04 -1.99
CA GLY A 272 -25.98 -8.23 -3.22
C GLY A 272 -25.41 -8.97 -4.44
N LEU A 273 -24.70 -10.09 -4.25
CA LEU A 273 -24.18 -10.93 -5.33
C LEU A 273 -25.20 -11.95 -5.85
N ARG A 274 -26.32 -12.17 -5.13
CA ARG A 274 -27.35 -13.18 -5.45
C ARG A 274 -28.59 -12.60 -6.13
N GLU A 275 -28.84 -11.30 -6.05
CA GLU A 275 -30.07 -10.67 -6.55
C GLU A 275 -30.06 -10.39 -8.07
N THR A 276 -30.13 -11.42 -8.92
CA THR A 276 -30.71 -11.27 -10.27
C THR A 276 -31.16 -12.62 -10.83
N ALA A 277 -32.40 -12.67 -11.32
CA ALA A 277 -33.01 -13.85 -11.93
C ALA A 277 -32.54 -14.00 -13.39
N ASP A 278 -32.06 -15.20 -13.74
CA ASP A 278 -31.57 -15.69 -15.05
C ASP A 278 -30.15 -15.33 -15.50
N ILE A 279 -29.37 -16.37 -15.87
CA ILE A 279 -27.96 -16.40 -16.36
C ILE A 279 -26.90 -15.79 -15.41
N VAL A 280 -27.30 -14.90 -14.50
CA VAL A 280 -26.43 -14.24 -13.52
C VAL A 280 -26.16 -15.14 -12.31
N GLU A 281 -26.93 -16.20 -12.09
CA GLU A 281 -26.81 -17.07 -10.91
C GLU A 281 -25.48 -17.84 -10.85
N GLN A 282 -25.01 -18.38 -11.98
CA GLN A 282 -23.66 -18.97 -12.07
C GLN A 282 -22.56 -17.93 -11.83
N LYS A 283 -22.69 -16.74 -12.42
CA LYS A 283 -21.75 -15.64 -12.18
C LYS A 283 -21.82 -15.12 -10.74
N GLY A 284 -22.97 -15.19 -10.08
CA GLY A 284 -23.19 -14.81 -8.69
C GLY A 284 -22.52 -15.78 -7.73
N ILE A 285 -22.60 -17.09 -8.02
CA ILE A 285 -21.87 -18.14 -7.29
C ILE A 285 -20.36 -18.00 -7.50
N GLU A 286 -19.90 -17.88 -8.76
CA GLU A 286 -18.49 -17.67 -9.09
C GLU A 286 -17.92 -16.40 -8.44
N ARG A 287 -18.69 -15.30 -8.43
CA ARG A 287 -18.32 -14.04 -7.76
C ARG A 287 -18.25 -14.18 -6.25
N THR A 288 -19.20 -14.90 -5.65
CA THR A 288 -19.19 -15.17 -4.21
C THR A 288 -17.97 -16.03 -3.84
N GLN A 289 -17.67 -17.06 -4.64
CA GLN A 289 -16.48 -17.90 -4.46
C GLN A 289 -15.17 -17.10 -4.63
N ALA A 290 -15.10 -16.22 -5.64
CA ALA A 290 -13.95 -15.34 -5.84
C ALA A 290 -13.75 -14.35 -4.68
N ALA A 291 -14.84 -13.74 -4.19
CA ALA A 291 -14.80 -12.85 -3.03
C ALA A 291 -14.32 -13.57 -1.77
N VAL A 292 -14.84 -14.78 -1.48
CA VAL A 292 -14.40 -15.60 -0.34
C VAL A 292 -12.93 -16.02 -0.49
N LYS A 293 -12.50 -16.39 -1.70
CA LYS A 293 -11.10 -16.73 -1.97
C LYS A 293 -10.16 -15.54 -1.75
N GLY A 294 -10.60 -14.32 -2.02
CA GLY A 294 -9.84 -13.08 -1.79
C GLY A 294 -10.02 -12.42 -0.42
N ALA A 295 -10.86 -12.98 0.46
CA ALA A 295 -11.14 -12.41 1.79
C ALA A 295 -10.04 -12.75 2.80
N ASP A 296 -9.75 -11.85 3.73
CA ASP A 296 -8.89 -12.14 4.87
C ASP A 296 -9.71 -12.76 6.02
N ILE A 297 -10.96 -12.32 6.19
CA ILE A 297 -11.87 -12.79 7.25
C ILE A 297 -13.25 -13.09 6.65
N LEU A 298 -13.84 -14.21 7.11
CA LEU A 298 -15.23 -14.55 6.82
C LEU A 298 -16.10 -14.29 8.05
N ILE A 299 -17.16 -13.49 7.87
CA ILE A 299 -18.18 -13.25 8.90
C ILE A 299 -19.48 -13.92 8.47
N ARG A 300 -19.95 -14.90 9.26
CA ARG A 300 -21.26 -15.53 9.08
C ARG A 300 -22.26 -14.91 10.03
N LEU A 301 -23.33 -14.33 9.50
CA LEU A 301 -24.40 -13.71 10.28
C LEU A 301 -25.61 -14.64 10.40
N ILE A 302 -26.01 -14.94 11.63
CA ILE A 302 -27.11 -15.84 11.99
C ILE A 302 -28.14 -15.05 12.80
N ASP A 303 -29.42 -15.31 12.56
CA ASP A 303 -30.51 -14.76 13.37
C ASP A 303 -30.75 -15.63 14.61
N SER A 304 -30.45 -15.12 15.80
CA SER A 304 -30.63 -15.85 17.06
C SER A 304 -32.09 -16.07 17.47
N SER A 305 -33.04 -15.38 16.83
CA SER A 305 -34.47 -15.55 17.12
C SER A 305 -35.09 -16.79 16.46
N HIS A 306 -34.35 -17.44 15.56
CA HIS A 306 -34.80 -18.65 14.86
C HIS A 306 -33.88 -19.85 15.16
N PRO A 307 -34.42 -21.09 15.24
CA PRO A 307 -33.59 -22.29 15.31
C PRO A 307 -32.72 -22.39 14.05
N LEU A 308 -31.46 -22.79 14.24
CA LEU A 308 -30.55 -23.09 13.12
C LEU A 308 -31.20 -24.14 12.19
N ALA A 309 -31.41 -23.79 10.93
CA ALA A 309 -31.91 -24.73 9.94
C ALA A 309 -30.86 -25.84 9.71
N VAL A 310 -31.31 -27.09 9.58
CA VAL A 310 -30.43 -28.27 9.44
C VAL A 310 -29.72 -28.30 8.07
N GLU A 311 -30.19 -27.52 7.09
CA GLU A 311 -29.64 -27.42 5.72
C GLU A 311 -28.43 -26.46 5.62
N ASP A 312 -28.06 -25.80 6.71
CA ASP A 312 -27.06 -24.72 6.75
C ASP A 312 -25.60 -25.22 6.92
N SER A 313 -25.39 -26.54 6.79
CA SER A 313 -24.08 -27.21 6.87
C SER A 313 -23.31 -27.18 5.54
N ASP A 314 -24.00 -27.09 4.40
CA ASP A 314 -23.38 -27.31 3.08
C ASP A 314 -22.59 -26.10 2.59
N LEU A 315 -23.01 -24.88 2.95
CA LEU A 315 -22.22 -23.67 2.66
C LEU A 315 -20.87 -23.75 3.39
N LEU A 316 -20.85 -24.11 4.68
CA LEU A 316 -19.62 -24.27 5.45
C LEU A 316 -18.67 -25.35 4.90
N GLN A 317 -19.20 -26.46 4.37
CA GLN A 317 -18.39 -27.52 3.79
C GLN A 317 -17.70 -27.11 2.47
N SER A 318 -18.24 -26.11 1.77
CA SER A 318 -17.66 -25.58 0.52
C SER A 318 -16.56 -24.54 0.73
N PHE A 319 -16.38 -24.05 1.96
CA PHE A 319 -15.39 -23.02 2.29
C PHE A 319 -14.12 -23.64 2.89
N SER A 320 -12.97 -23.28 2.34
CA SER A 320 -11.68 -23.77 2.82
C SER A 320 -11.45 -23.40 4.29
N ILE A 321 -11.03 -24.37 5.10
CA ILE A 321 -10.87 -24.35 6.57
C ILE A 321 -9.76 -23.39 7.04
N ASP A 322 -8.96 -22.83 6.13
CA ASP A 322 -7.68 -22.19 6.48
C ASP A 322 -7.76 -20.70 6.82
N LYS A 323 -8.95 -20.08 6.83
CA LYS A 323 -9.12 -18.65 7.11
C LYS A 323 -9.86 -18.36 8.42
N PRO A 324 -9.54 -17.26 9.13
CA PRO A 324 -10.28 -16.85 10.32
C PRO A 324 -11.79 -16.71 10.04
N HIS A 325 -12.59 -17.42 10.84
CA HIS A 325 -14.05 -17.45 10.73
C HIS A 325 -14.69 -16.89 12.00
N ILE A 326 -15.53 -15.87 11.84
CA ILE A 326 -16.30 -15.26 12.91
C ILE A 326 -17.79 -15.54 12.67
N THR A 327 -18.42 -16.27 13.59
CA THR A 327 -19.88 -16.47 13.59
C THR A 327 -20.51 -15.37 14.42
N VAL A 328 -21.45 -14.63 13.86
CA VAL A 328 -22.15 -13.54 14.51
C VAL A 328 -23.61 -13.90 14.69
N PHE A 329 -24.02 -14.01 15.94
CA PHE A 329 -25.38 -14.25 16.39
C PHE A 329 -26.08 -12.90 16.62
N ASN A 330 -26.87 -12.50 15.62
CA ASN A 330 -27.57 -11.22 15.59
C ASN A 330 -28.99 -11.31 16.20
N LYS A 331 -29.57 -10.15 16.53
CA LYS A 331 -30.92 -10.00 17.10
C LYS A 331 -31.08 -10.57 18.52
N ILE A 332 -30.01 -10.51 19.32
CA ILE A 332 -30.04 -10.90 20.73
C ILE A 332 -31.08 -10.12 21.56
N ASP A 333 -31.48 -8.92 21.07
CA ASP A 333 -32.55 -8.11 21.65
C ASP A 333 -33.93 -8.79 21.64
N LEU A 334 -34.14 -9.79 20.77
CA LEU A 334 -35.40 -10.52 20.68
C LEU A 334 -35.48 -11.71 21.65
N ILE A 335 -34.34 -12.17 22.15
CA ILE A 335 -34.22 -13.37 23.01
C ILE A 335 -33.64 -13.06 24.40
N ASP A 336 -33.52 -11.77 24.74
CA ASP A 336 -32.97 -11.26 26.01
C ASP A 336 -31.59 -11.85 26.36
N GLN A 337 -30.79 -12.16 25.33
CA GLN A 337 -29.42 -12.62 25.48
C GLN A 337 -28.48 -11.41 25.60
N LYS A 338 -27.50 -11.49 26.51
CA LYS A 338 -26.49 -10.44 26.66
C LYS A 338 -25.46 -10.49 25.54
N PRO A 339 -24.92 -9.33 25.10
CA PRO A 339 -23.80 -9.31 24.17
C PRO A 339 -22.58 -9.97 24.80
N GLY A 340 -21.79 -10.68 24.00
CA GLY A 340 -20.63 -11.43 24.47
C GLY A 340 -19.89 -12.14 23.35
N THR A 341 -18.75 -12.72 23.69
CA THR A 341 -17.94 -13.53 22.77
C THR A 341 -17.71 -14.91 23.37
N GLU A 342 -17.84 -15.96 22.57
CA GLU A 342 -17.46 -17.32 22.94
C GLU A 342 -16.45 -17.86 21.94
N THR A 343 -15.38 -18.49 22.41
CA THR A 343 -14.43 -19.19 21.53
C THR A 343 -14.70 -20.68 21.64
N LYS A 344 -15.11 -21.31 20.53
CA LYS A 344 -15.28 -22.76 20.43
C LYS A 344 -14.30 -23.30 19.39
N GLU A 345 -13.34 -24.11 19.84
CA GLU A 345 -12.26 -24.66 19.02
C GLU A 345 -11.54 -23.57 18.20
N ASN A 346 -11.69 -23.56 16.88
CA ASN A 346 -11.10 -22.59 15.94
C ASN A 346 -12.09 -21.49 15.48
N THR A 347 -13.27 -21.40 16.08
CA THR A 347 -14.29 -20.43 15.70
C THR A 347 -14.58 -19.45 16.83
N VAL A 348 -14.66 -18.18 16.48
CA VAL A 348 -15.08 -17.11 17.38
C VAL A 348 -16.56 -16.81 17.13
N GLU A 349 -17.37 -16.93 18.17
CA GLU A 349 -18.78 -16.56 18.17
C GLU A 349 -18.94 -15.19 18.84
N VAL A 350 -19.69 -14.29 18.19
CA VAL A 350 -20.02 -12.96 18.70
C VAL A 350 -21.53 -12.80 18.77
N TYR A 351 -22.05 -12.48 19.95
CA TYR A 351 -23.46 -12.25 20.19
C TYR A 351 -23.73 -10.74 20.22
N LEU A 352 -24.54 -10.24 19.28
CA LEU A 352 -24.80 -8.81 19.12
C LEU A 352 -26.23 -8.49 18.65
N SER A 353 -26.59 -7.22 18.74
CA SER A 353 -27.81 -6.68 18.12
C SER A 353 -27.44 -5.52 17.20
N ALA A 354 -27.47 -5.77 15.90
CA ALA A 354 -27.21 -4.76 14.87
C ALA A 354 -28.26 -3.63 14.87
N LYS A 355 -29.42 -3.83 15.51
CA LYS A 355 -30.48 -2.82 15.62
C LYS A 355 -30.22 -1.83 16.76
N THR A 356 -29.63 -2.30 17.86
CA THR A 356 -29.41 -1.50 19.07
C THR A 356 -27.96 -1.04 19.23
N GLY A 357 -27.02 -1.65 18.51
CA GLY A 357 -25.58 -1.42 18.65
C GLY A 357 -24.92 -2.28 19.73
N ALA A 358 -25.68 -3.03 20.54
CA ALA A 358 -25.13 -3.86 21.59
C ALA A 358 -24.21 -4.95 21.02
N GLY A 359 -22.96 -5.04 21.50
CA GLY A 359 -21.99 -6.06 21.08
C GLY A 359 -21.22 -5.75 19.78
N ILE A 360 -21.45 -4.60 19.13
CA ILE A 360 -20.74 -4.22 17.91
C ILE A 360 -19.24 -4.01 18.16
N GLU A 361 -18.87 -3.42 19.30
CA GLU A 361 -17.47 -3.21 19.65
C GLU A 361 -16.72 -4.54 19.81
N LEU A 362 -17.38 -5.56 20.37
CA LEU A 362 -16.82 -6.90 20.46
C LEU A 362 -16.52 -7.47 19.06
N LEU A 363 -17.41 -7.26 18.09
CA LEU A 363 -17.14 -7.65 16.71
C LEU A 363 -15.94 -6.91 16.13
N ARG A 364 -15.79 -5.60 16.38
CA ARG A 364 -14.63 -4.83 15.93
C ARG A 364 -13.32 -5.37 16.48
N GLU A 365 -13.28 -5.65 17.79
CA GLU A 365 -12.11 -6.25 18.45
C GLU A 365 -11.77 -7.61 17.84
N GLN A 366 -12.77 -8.45 17.56
CA GLN A 366 -12.52 -9.77 16.96
C GLN A 366 -12.06 -9.68 15.50
N ILE A 367 -12.56 -8.72 14.71
CA ILE A 367 -12.06 -8.48 13.35
C ILE A 367 -10.57 -8.09 13.39
N LEU A 368 -10.19 -7.17 14.27
CA LEU A 368 -8.79 -6.76 14.43
C LEU A 368 -7.92 -7.93 14.89
N HIS A 369 -8.35 -8.67 15.90
CA HIS A 369 -7.62 -9.80 16.44
C HIS A 369 -7.42 -10.90 15.38
N ALA A 370 -8.46 -11.22 14.60
CA ALA A 370 -8.39 -12.20 13.52
C ALA A 370 -7.44 -11.77 12.39
N ALA A 371 -7.28 -10.46 12.16
CA ALA A 371 -6.29 -9.91 11.22
C ALA A 371 -4.87 -9.82 11.81
N GLY A 372 -4.63 -10.28 13.04
CA GLY A 372 -3.33 -10.18 13.71
C GLY A 372 -3.02 -8.78 14.26
N TRP A 373 -4.02 -7.90 14.35
CA TRP A 373 -3.86 -6.57 14.95
C TRP A 373 -4.22 -6.61 16.43
N HIS A 374 -3.21 -6.43 17.28
CA HIS A 374 -3.39 -6.35 18.73
C HIS A 374 -3.43 -4.90 19.22
N THR A 375 -4.54 -4.51 19.85
CA THR A 375 -4.71 -3.19 20.46
C THR A 375 -3.66 -2.93 21.54
N GLY A 376 -3.02 -1.76 21.50
CA GLY A 376 -2.00 -1.34 22.48
C GLY A 376 -0.54 -1.48 22.05
N GLN A 377 -0.26 -2.10 20.90
CA GLN A 377 1.08 -2.05 20.28
C GLN A 377 1.23 -0.74 19.49
N GLY A 378 1.66 0.31 20.20
CA GLY A 378 1.74 1.69 19.69
C GLY A 378 2.50 1.87 18.38
N GLY A 379 2.13 2.92 17.64
CA GLY A 379 2.64 3.26 16.31
C GLY A 379 4.08 3.81 16.25
N GLU A 380 4.96 3.43 17.17
CA GLU A 380 6.41 3.71 17.05
C GLU A 380 7.06 2.61 16.18
N GLY A 381 7.87 3.02 15.20
CA GLY A 381 8.53 2.08 14.27
C GLY A 381 7.65 1.52 13.14
N LEU A 382 6.37 1.90 13.05
CA LEU A 382 5.51 1.50 11.94
C LEU A 382 5.84 2.27 10.65
N PHE A 383 5.95 1.52 9.55
CA PHE A 383 6.14 1.99 8.19
C PHE A 383 5.15 1.29 7.26
N MET A 384 4.84 1.89 6.10
CA MET A 384 4.04 1.24 5.06
C MET A 384 4.86 0.15 4.37
N ALA A 385 4.22 -0.99 4.11
CA ALA A 385 4.83 -2.11 3.40
C ALA A 385 3.82 -2.73 2.43
N ARG A 386 4.27 -2.94 1.19
CA ARG A 386 3.50 -3.60 0.13
C ARG A 386 3.72 -5.10 0.17
N GLN A 387 2.85 -5.84 -0.54
CA GLN A 387 2.97 -7.30 -0.67
C GLN A 387 4.36 -7.75 -1.12
N ARG A 388 4.97 -7.08 -2.12
CA ARG A 388 6.34 -7.42 -2.57
C ARG A 388 7.40 -7.25 -1.46
N HIS A 389 7.19 -6.32 -0.53
CA HIS A 389 8.13 -6.12 0.58
C HIS A 389 8.00 -7.26 1.57
N LEU A 390 6.77 -7.72 1.84
CA LEU A 390 6.52 -8.89 2.69
C LEU A 390 7.14 -10.14 2.08
N GLU A 391 6.91 -10.39 0.79
CA GLU A 391 7.51 -11.53 0.07
C GLU A 391 9.04 -11.52 0.18
N ALA A 392 9.68 -10.38 -0.07
CA ALA A 392 11.13 -10.25 0.05
C ALA A 392 11.64 -10.44 1.50
N LEU A 393 10.89 -10.02 2.51
CA LEU A 393 11.22 -10.23 3.92
C LEU A 393 11.03 -11.70 4.34
N GLU A 394 9.98 -12.35 3.85
CA GLU A 394 9.68 -13.76 4.07
C GLU A 394 10.73 -14.66 3.41
N ASP A 395 11.12 -14.36 2.16
CA ASP A 395 12.21 -15.03 1.45
C ASP A 395 13.52 -14.89 2.23
N ALA A 396 13.85 -13.68 2.68
CA ALA A 396 15.03 -13.44 3.51
C ALA A 396 14.97 -14.24 4.83
N ASN A 397 13.78 -14.38 5.44
CA ASN A 397 13.57 -15.15 6.67
C ASN A 397 13.76 -16.66 6.44
N ILE A 398 13.32 -17.19 5.30
CA ILE A 398 13.55 -18.59 4.93
C ILE A 398 15.05 -18.87 4.84
N HIS A 399 15.78 -18.04 4.10
CA HIS A 399 17.23 -18.16 3.95
C HIS A 399 17.97 -17.98 5.27
N LEU A 400 17.54 -17.05 6.13
CA LEU A 400 18.15 -16.83 7.43
C LEU A 400 17.90 -17.96 8.44
N LYS A 401 16.77 -18.67 8.33
CA LYS A 401 16.53 -19.90 9.09
C LYS A 401 17.43 -21.04 8.62
N ALA A 402 17.57 -21.22 7.31
CA ALA A 402 18.51 -22.20 6.76
C ALA A 402 19.97 -21.87 7.15
N ALA A 403 20.36 -20.60 7.08
CA ALA A 403 21.65 -20.12 7.59
C ALA A 403 21.85 -20.46 9.07
N TRP A 404 20.81 -20.35 9.91
CA TRP A 404 20.90 -20.69 11.33
C TRP A 404 21.17 -22.19 11.56
N GLU A 405 20.61 -23.05 10.73
CA GLU A 405 20.84 -24.50 10.76
C GLU A 405 22.28 -24.83 10.34
N HIS A 406 22.74 -24.30 9.19
CA HIS A 406 24.11 -24.50 8.71
C HIS A 406 25.18 -23.86 9.59
N GLY A 407 24.86 -22.75 10.27
CA GLY A 407 25.75 -22.08 11.21
C GLY A 407 26.05 -22.89 12.48
N GLN A 408 25.41 -24.05 12.68
CA GLN A 408 25.71 -24.93 13.80
C GLN A 408 26.97 -25.78 13.59
N ASP A 409 27.35 -26.05 12.34
CA ASP A 409 28.48 -26.90 11.95
C ASP A 409 29.43 -26.13 11.02
N GLU A 410 30.70 -26.00 11.42
CA GLU A 410 31.73 -25.30 10.62
C GLU A 410 31.96 -25.93 9.25
N SER A 411 31.71 -27.23 9.09
CA SER A 411 31.82 -27.91 7.81
C SER A 411 30.76 -27.47 6.78
N GLU A 412 29.68 -26.84 7.23
CA GLU A 412 28.58 -26.34 6.40
C GLU A 412 28.69 -24.84 6.12
N TRP A 413 29.80 -24.18 6.49
CA TRP A 413 29.92 -22.72 6.34
C TRP A 413 29.87 -22.21 4.90
N VAL A 414 30.17 -23.05 3.91
CA VAL A 414 29.95 -22.73 2.50
C VAL A 414 28.45 -22.58 2.19
N LEU A 415 27.60 -23.44 2.76
CA LEU A 415 26.14 -23.33 2.63
C LEU A 415 25.61 -22.12 3.41
N LEU A 416 26.12 -21.89 4.63
CA LEU A 416 25.84 -20.68 5.40
C LEU A 416 26.12 -19.41 4.58
N ALA A 417 27.30 -19.32 3.95
CA ALA A 417 27.68 -18.15 3.15
C ALA A 417 26.71 -17.90 1.98
N GLU A 418 26.27 -18.98 1.31
CA GLU A 418 25.30 -18.90 0.22
C GLU A 418 23.91 -18.48 0.71
N GLU A 419 23.41 -19.05 1.81
CA GLU A 419 22.13 -18.64 2.40
C GLU A 419 22.13 -17.16 2.82
N LEU A 420 23.24 -16.66 3.38
CA LEU A 420 23.39 -15.25 3.70
C LEU A 420 23.41 -14.35 2.46
N ARG A 421 23.98 -14.83 1.35
CA ARG A 421 23.96 -14.11 0.06
C ARG A 421 22.52 -14.01 -0.47
N LEU A 422 21.76 -15.10 -0.45
CA LEU A 422 20.37 -15.14 -0.91
C LEU A 422 19.47 -14.24 -0.05
N ALA A 423 19.63 -14.26 1.28
CA ALA A 423 18.93 -13.36 2.18
C ALA A 423 19.26 -11.88 1.89
N GLN A 424 20.53 -11.57 1.63
CA GLN A 424 20.96 -10.22 1.28
C GLN A 424 20.35 -9.74 -0.05
N ASP A 425 20.33 -10.60 -1.07
CA ASP A 425 19.76 -10.29 -2.39
C ASP A 425 18.26 -10.02 -2.29
N ALA A 426 17.53 -10.84 -1.51
CA ALA A 426 16.11 -10.64 -1.22
C ALA A 426 15.85 -9.28 -0.57
N LEU A 427 16.58 -8.91 0.49
CA LEU A 427 16.43 -7.61 1.15
C LEU A 427 16.84 -6.43 0.26
N ALA A 428 17.90 -6.58 -0.54
CA ALA A 428 18.38 -5.53 -1.45
C ALA A 428 17.40 -5.24 -2.60
N SER A 429 16.54 -6.21 -2.94
CA SER A 429 15.47 -6.01 -3.93
C SER A 429 14.42 -4.99 -3.47
N ILE A 430 14.22 -4.83 -2.16
CA ILE A 430 13.23 -3.90 -1.58
C ILE A 430 13.57 -2.45 -1.95
N THR A 431 14.84 -2.05 -1.77
CA THR A 431 15.32 -0.69 -2.05
C THR A 431 15.71 -0.46 -3.51
N GLY A 432 15.65 -1.50 -4.36
CA GLY A 432 15.88 -1.40 -5.80
C GLY A 432 17.35 -1.49 -6.24
N ARG A 433 18.21 -2.22 -5.49
CA ARG A 433 19.63 -2.39 -5.84
C ARG A 433 19.94 -3.39 -6.96
N PHE A 434 18.95 -4.06 -7.58
CA PHE A 434 19.15 -4.87 -8.80
C PHE A 434 17.99 -4.74 -9.82
N THR A 435 18.27 -5.17 -11.06
CA THR A 435 17.77 -4.65 -12.36
C THR A 435 16.27 -4.37 -12.50
N ALA A 436 15.99 -3.15 -12.96
CA ALA A 436 14.75 -2.40 -12.76
C ALA A 436 13.75 -2.42 -13.94
N ASP A 437 14.08 -2.97 -15.11
CA ASP A 437 13.30 -2.63 -16.32
C ASP A 437 11.89 -3.23 -16.38
N ASP A 438 11.63 -4.41 -15.79
CA ASP A 438 10.29 -5.03 -15.80
C ASP A 438 9.43 -4.61 -14.59
N LEU A 439 10.03 -4.45 -13.41
CA LEU A 439 9.32 -4.08 -12.17
C LEU A 439 8.83 -2.62 -12.18
N LEU A 440 9.60 -1.73 -12.82
CA LEU A 440 9.26 -0.30 -12.90
C LEU A 440 7.98 -0.07 -13.72
N GLY A 441 7.76 -0.85 -14.77
CA GLY A 441 6.56 -0.73 -15.60
C GLY A 441 5.28 -0.94 -14.80
N GLU A 442 5.22 -2.02 -14.00
CA GLU A 442 4.05 -2.33 -13.18
C GLU A 442 3.85 -1.33 -12.03
N ILE A 443 4.91 -0.99 -11.29
CA ILE A 443 4.80 -0.09 -10.14
C ILE A 443 4.30 1.28 -10.56
N PHE A 444 4.91 1.91 -11.58
CA PHE A 444 4.56 3.27 -11.97
C PHE A 444 3.29 3.35 -12.82
N SER A 445 2.82 2.24 -13.40
CA SER A 445 1.54 2.22 -14.14
C SER A 445 0.31 2.49 -13.26
N HIS A 446 0.40 2.21 -11.95
CA HIS A 446 -0.68 2.44 -10.98
C HIS A 446 -0.72 3.88 -10.45
N PHE A 447 0.28 4.71 -10.78
CA PHE A 447 0.32 6.10 -10.33
C PHE A 447 -0.58 7.00 -11.18
N CYS A 448 -1.05 8.12 -10.61
CA CYS A 448 -1.76 9.13 -11.40
C CYS A 448 -0.84 9.75 -12.47
N ILE A 449 -1.43 10.17 -13.60
CA ILE A 449 -0.75 11.04 -14.58
C ILE A 449 -0.49 12.40 -13.92
N GLY A 450 0.73 12.94 -14.09
CA GLY A 450 1.17 14.19 -13.45
C GLY A 450 2.00 14.03 -12.18
N LYS A 451 2.26 12.77 -11.80
CA LYS A 451 3.13 12.40 -10.67
C LYS A 451 4.33 11.61 -11.11
#